data_AF-A0A8T7BKZ4-F1
#
_entry.id   AF-A0A8T7BKZ4-F1
#
_cell.length_a   1.000
_cell.length_b   1.000
_cell.length_c   1.000
_cell.angle_alpha   90.00
_cell.angle_beta   90.00
_cell.angle_gamma   90.00
#
_symmetry.space_group_name_H-M   'P 1'
#
loop_
_entity.id
_entity.type
_entity.pdbx_description
1 polymer ?
#
loop_
_entity_poly.entity_id
_entity_poly.type
_entity_poly.pdbx_seq_one_letter_code
_entity_poly.pdbx_strand_id
1 'polypeptide(L)'
;MRLKDIRNIEDLRLMAKQRLPGPIFHYIDGAADDEVTYKRNTAAYEDVDLVPNVLVDVENIDTSTTVMGQKIDMPLFMSPTALQRLFHHDGETAVGRAAEKFNTIFGVSSLGSVSIERIGAEINTPKLFQLYYHKDKGLTHSMIDRCKEANFDGMALTVDTIVGGNRERD
;
A
#
# COMPACT_ATOMS: atom_id res chain seq x y z
N MET A 1 16.11 10.07 15.61
CA MET A 1 14.71 10.53 15.55
C MET A 1 13.81 9.46 16.17
N ARG A 2 12.87 9.81 17.05
CA ARG A 2 11.89 8.86 17.60
C ARG A 2 10.56 9.02 16.86
N LEU A 3 9.67 8.02 16.94
CA LEU A 3 8.38 8.05 16.26
C LEU A 3 7.53 9.30 16.59
N LYS A 4 7.59 9.77 17.84
CA LYS A 4 6.89 10.99 18.27
C LYS A 4 7.46 12.30 17.71
N ASP A 5 8.67 12.25 17.15
CA ASP A 5 9.36 13.42 16.61
C ASP A 5 9.10 13.57 15.08
N ILE A 6 8.37 12.62 14.47
CA ILE A 6 8.05 12.57 13.04
C ILE A 6 6.99 13.61 12.69
N ARG A 7 7.22 14.37 11.61
CA ARG A 7 6.31 15.42 11.12
C ARG A 7 5.72 15.13 9.75
N ASN A 8 6.39 14.33 8.93
CA ASN A 8 5.95 13.99 7.58
C ASN A 8 6.46 12.60 7.15
N ILE A 9 6.14 12.19 5.92
CA ILE A 9 6.54 10.89 5.38
C ILE A 9 8.05 10.81 5.10
N GLU A 10 8.73 11.93 4.80
CA GLU A 10 10.18 11.94 4.59
C GLU A 10 10.94 11.57 5.88
N ASP A 11 10.48 12.03 7.04
CA ASP A 11 11.04 11.62 8.33
C ASP A 11 10.96 10.10 8.53
N LEU A 12 9.84 9.47 8.15
CA LEU A 12 9.68 8.01 8.18
C LEU A 12 10.68 7.32 7.25
N ARG A 13 10.85 7.84 6.03
CA ARG A 13 11.81 7.34 5.04
C ARG A 13 13.25 7.41 5.58
N LEU A 14 13.65 8.54 6.15
CA LEU A 14 14.97 8.72 6.75
C LEU A 14 15.19 7.77 7.93
N MET A 15 14.18 7.56 8.76
CA MET A 15 14.24 6.58 9.85
C MET A 15 14.37 5.15 9.34
N ALA A 16 13.67 4.78 8.26
CA ALA A 16 13.80 3.48 7.62
C ALA A 16 15.23 3.28 7.08
N LYS A 17 15.79 4.29 6.39
CA LYS A 17 17.17 4.28 5.88
C LYS A 17 18.22 4.03 6.96
N GLN A 18 18.00 4.55 8.17
CA GLN A 18 18.91 4.37 9.30
C GLN A 18 18.83 2.97 9.94
N ARG A 19 17.76 2.21 9.69
CA ARG A 19 17.47 0.95 10.39
C ARG A 19 17.52 -0.28 9.50
N LEU A 20 17.20 -0.13 8.22
CA LEU A 20 17.19 -1.22 7.27
C LEU A 20 18.60 -1.47 6.70
N PRO A 21 18.97 -2.73 6.43
CA PRO A 21 20.13 -3.03 5.59
C PRO A 21 20.03 -2.34 4.23
N GLY A 22 21.17 -1.89 3.68
CA GLY A 22 21.22 -1.13 2.43
C GLY A 22 20.38 -1.72 1.29
N PRO A 23 20.57 -3.01 0.92
CA PRO A 23 19.77 -3.64 -0.13
C PRO A 23 18.27 -3.67 0.15
N ILE A 24 17.87 -3.87 1.41
CA ILE A 24 16.44 -3.87 1.80
C ILE A 24 15.85 -2.47 1.70
N PHE A 25 16.61 -1.43 2.08
CA PHE A 25 16.18 -0.05 1.90
C PHE A 25 16.08 0.30 0.41
N HIS A 26 17.06 -0.10 -0.41
CA HIS A 26 17.03 0.10 -1.85
C HIS A 26 15.84 -0.58 -2.52
N TYR A 27 15.47 -1.78 -2.08
CA TYR A 27 14.31 -2.49 -2.60
C TYR A 27 12.98 -1.74 -2.40
N ILE A 28 12.78 -1.04 -1.27
CA ILE A 28 11.54 -0.27 -1.02
C ILE A 28 11.61 1.16 -1.57
N ASP A 29 12.79 1.78 -1.56
CA ASP A 29 12.98 3.19 -1.89
C ASP A 29 13.36 3.45 -3.35
N GLY A 30 13.95 2.46 -4.02
CA GLY A 30 14.46 2.57 -5.38
C GLY A 30 13.34 2.52 -6.44
N ALA A 31 13.61 3.07 -7.61
CA ALA A 31 12.73 2.98 -8.77
C ALA A 31 13.48 2.55 -10.04
N ALA A 32 12.79 2.52 -11.18
CA ALA A 32 13.39 2.13 -12.45
C ALA A 32 14.34 3.21 -12.99
N ASP A 33 15.45 2.75 -13.59
CA ASP A 33 16.49 3.55 -14.24
C ASP A 33 16.94 4.73 -13.36
N ASP A 34 17.04 5.94 -13.94
CA ASP A 34 17.44 7.18 -13.26
C ASP A 34 16.40 7.73 -12.25
N GLU A 35 15.32 6.99 -12.00
CA GLU A 35 14.22 7.31 -11.10
C GLU A 35 13.48 8.62 -11.45
N VAL A 36 13.50 9.02 -12.73
CA VAL A 36 12.90 10.27 -13.21
C VAL A 36 11.40 10.29 -12.92
N THR A 37 10.68 9.23 -13.28
CA THR A 37 9.24 9.12 -13.05
C THR A 37 8.90 9.10 -11.56
N TYR A 38 9.71 8.40 -10.76
CA TYR A 38 9.52 8.36 -9.30
C TYR A 38 9.59 9.76 -8.68
N LYS A 39 10.60 10.56 -9.05
CA LYS A 39 10.71 11.97 -8.59
C LYS A 39 9.56 12.83 -9.13
N ARG A 40 9.17 12.63 -10.39
CA ARG A 40 8.09 13.38 -11.04
C ARG A 40 6.72 13.13 -10.39
N ASN A 41 6.45 11.91 -9.92
CA ASN A 41 5.17 11.59 -9.27
C ASN A 41 4.87 12.50 -8.07
N THR A 42 5.89 12.82 -7.27
CA THR A 42 5.74 13.75 -6.14
C THR A 42 5.76 15.20 -6.62
N ALA A 43 6.72 15.57 -7.49
CA ALA A 43 6.86 16.94 -7.96
C ALA A 43 5.62 17.46 -8.72
N ALA A 44 4.87 16.58 -9.38
CA ALA A 44 3.65 16.95 -10.11
C ALA A 44 2.55 17.55 -9.20
N TYR A 45 2.57 17.29 -7.90
CA TYR A 45 1.62 17.92 -6.97
C TYR A 45 1.93 19.40 -6.74
N GLU A 46 3.18 19.84 -6.94
CA GLU A 46 3.58 21.25 -6.83
C GLU A 46 3.10 22.09 -8.03
N ASP A 47 2.70 21.44 -9.12
CA ASP A 47 2.14 22.10 -10.31
C ASP A 47 0.66 22.50 -10.12
N VAL A 48 0.04 22.12 -9.00
CA VAL A 48 -1.40 22.33 -8.73
C VAL A 48 -1.60 23.14 -7.45
N ASP A 49 -2.07 24.38 -7.61
CA ASP A 49 -2.42 25.25 -6.48
C ASP A 49 -3.75 24.86 -5.85
N LEU A 50 -3.77 24.80 -4.50
CA LEU A 50 -5.02 24.75 -3.74
C LEU A 50 -5.55 26.17 -3.53
N VAL A 51 -6.76 26.45 -4.04
CA VAL A 51 -7.45 27.72 -3.80
C VAL A 51 -8.39 27.54 -2.59
N PRO A 52 -8.05 28.09 -1.41
CA PRO A 52 -8.88 27.93 -0.23
C PRO A 52 -10.17 28.74 -0.35
N ASN A 53 -11.30 28.12 -0.01
CA ASN A 53 -12.56 28.84 0.15
C ASN A 53 -12.56 29.55 1.51
N VAL A 54 -12.91 30.84 1.52
CA VAL A 54 -13.01 31.67 2.73
C VAL A 54 -14.46 31.81 3.19
N LEU A 55 -14.66 32.06 4.48
CA LEU A 55 -15.98 32.19 5.10
C LEU A 55 -16.87 30.93 4.96
N VAL A 56 -16.25 29.76 4.90
CA VAL A 56 -16.91 28.46 4.92
C VAL A 56 -16.82 27.88 6.33
N ASP A 57 -17.94 27.37 6.84
CA ASP A 57 -17.95 26.65 8.11
C ASP A 57 -17.23 25.30 7.98
N VAL A 58 -16.23 25.10 8.82
CA VAL A 58 -15.38 23.90 8.87
C VAL A 58 -15.33 23.32 10.29
N GLU A 59 -16.31 23.63 11.15
CA GLU A 59 -16.39 23.10 12.51
C GLU A 59 -16.44 21.57 12.51
N ASN A 60 -17.16 20.97 11.56
CA ASN A 60 -17.32 19.52 11.43
C ASN A 60 -16.84 19.06 10.05
N ILE A 61 -15.69 18.38 10.00
CA ILE A 61 -15.11 17.83 8.77
C ILE A 61 -15.35 16.33 8.74
N ASP A 62 -16.01 15.85 7.68
CA ASP A 62 -16.16 14.43 7.38
C ASP A 62 -15.26 14.06 6.19
N THR A 63 -14.21 13.26 6.44
CA THR A 63 -13.31 12.73 5.40
C THR A 63 -13.74 11.37 4.88
N SER A 64 -14.83 10.81 5.41
CA SER A 64 -15.26 9.46 5.06
C SER A 64 -15.79 9.41 3.63
N THR A 65 -15.58 8.27 2.97
CA THR A 65 -16.00 8.07 1.57
C THR A 65 -16.30 6.60 1.30
N THR A 66 -16.77 6.29 0.10
CA THR A 66 -17.05 4.93 -0.33
C THR A 66 -16.20 4.58 -1.55
N VAL A 67 -15.44 3.50 -1.46
CA VAL A 67 -14.56 3.01 -2.52
C VAL A 67 -14.89 1.55 -2.80
N MET A 68 -15.17 1.19 -4.05
CA MET A 68 -15.56 -0.18 -4.44
C MET A 68 -16.72 -0.76 -3.61
N GLY A 69 -17.67 0.09 -3.20
CA GLY A 69 -18.81 -0.31 -2.36
C GLY A 69 -18.51 -0.39 -0.86
N GLN A 70 -17.27 -0.14 -0.45
CA GLN A 70 -16.81 -0.23 0.95
C GLN A 70 -16.70 1.17 1.56
N LYS A 71 -17.29 1.35 2.75
CA LYS A 71 -17.18 2.61 3.51
C LYS A 71 -15.82 2.66 4.22
N ILE A 72 -15.11 3.78 4.05
CA ILE A 72 -13.82 4.06 4.70
C ILE A 72 -13.87 5.44 5.36
N ASP A 73 -13.10 5.64 6.42
CA ASP A 73 -13.14 6.87 7.24
C ASP A 73 -12.24 7.99 6.68
N MET A 74 -11.35 7.66 5.74
CA MET A 74 -10.48 8.61 5.05
C MET A 74 -10.29 8.21 3.58
N PRO A 75 -10.04 9.18 2.66
CA PRO A 75 -9.93 8.92 1.23
C PRO A 75 -8.53 8.40 0.83
N LEU A 76 -7.92 7.57 1.67
CA LEU A 76 -6.58 7.02 1.50
C LEU A 76 -6.61 5.57 1.99
N PHE A 77 -5.95 4.65 1.29
CA PHE A 77 -5.86 3.26 1.68
C PHE A 77 -4.44 2.70 1.51
N MET A 78 -4.18 1.54 2.12
CA MET A 78 -2.86 0.90 2.07
C MET A 78 -2.66 0.22 0.71
N SER A 79 -1.75 0.74 -0.12
CA SER A 79 -1.45 0.13 -1.42
C SER A 79 -0.78 -1.24 -1.26
N PRO A 80 -1.12 -2.23 -2.11
CA PRO A 80 -0.46 -3.54 -2.12
C PRO A 80 1.05 -3.39 -2.28
N THR A 81 1.81 -3.85 -1.28
CA THR A 81 3.28 -3.85 -1.27
C THR A 81 3.76 -5.26 -0.93
N ALA A 82 4.66 -5.80 -1.75
CA ALA A 82 5.18 -7.16 -1.58
C ALA A 82 6.23 -7.25 -0.47
N LEU A 83 6.44 -8.47 0.04
CA LEU A 83 7.55 -8.84 0.93
C LEU A 83 7.72 -7.95 2.18
N GLN A 84 6.63 -7.58 2.86
CA GLN A 84 6.71 -6.59 3.95
C GLN A 84 7.50 -7.08 5.17
N ARG A 85 7.67 -8.40 5.34
CA ARG A 85 8.55 -8.97 6.37
C ARG A 85 10.03 -8.64 6.20
N LEU A 86 10.45 -8.16 5.03
CA LEU A 86 11.80 -7.60 4.86
C LEU A 86 11.99 -6.32 5.68
N PHE A 87 10.93 -5.55 5.91
CA PHE A 87 11.00 -4.25 6.59
C PHE A 87 10.69 -4.34 8.08
N HIS A 88 9.81 -5.27 8.46
CA HIS A 88 9.45 -5.53 9.85
C HIS A 88 8.91 -6.95 10.01
N HIS A 89 9.31 -7.67 11.05
CA HIS A 89 8.92 -9.08 11.25
C HIS A 89 7.40 -9.36 11.27
N ASP A 90 6.59 -8.38 11.69
CA ASP A 90 5.12 -8.50 11.64
C ASP A 90 4.55 -8.42 10.20
N GLY A 91 5.30 -7.81 9.26
CA GLY A 91 4.94 -7.68 7.85
C GLY A 91 3.54 -7.14 7.60
N GLU A 92 2.84 -7.81 6.69
CA GLU A 92 1.48 -7.48 6.24
C GLU A 92 0.47 -7.40 7.38
N THR A 93 0.62 -8.20 8.45
CA THR A 93 -0.29 -8.17 9.60
C THR A 93 -0.22 -6.82 10.33
N ALA A 94 0.95 -6.19 10.43
CA ALA A 94 1.06 -4.86 11.05
C ALA A 94 0.36 -3.77 10.22
N VAL A 95 0.48 -3.83 8.89
CA VAL A 95 -0.19 -2.89 7.99
C VAL A 95 -1.70 -3.12 7.99
N GLY A 96 -2.16 -4.36 7.98
CA GLY A 96 -3.58 -4.70 8.09
C GLY A 96 -4.20 -4.19 9.40
N ARG A 97 -3.52 -4.34 10.54
CA ARG A 97 -3.97 -3.78 11.82
C ARG A 97 -4.01 -2.25 11.83
N ALA A 98 -3.08 -1.60 11.13
CA ALA A 98 -3.12 -0.15 10.96
C ALA A 98 -4.33 0.27 10.10
N ALA A 99 -4.60 -0.45 9.01
CA ALA A 99 -5.75 -0.22 8.16
C ALA A 99 -7.08 -0.41 8.92
N GLU A 100 -7.20 -1.46 9.75
CA GLU A 100 -8.35 -1.66 10.65
C GLU A 100 -8.52 -0.52 11.64
N LYS A 101 -7.44 -0.12 12.31
CA LYS A 101 -7.49 0.96 13.31
C LYS A 101 -8.04 2.27 12.73
N PHE A 102 -7.74 2.54 11.47
CA PHE A 102 -8.12 3.76 10.76
C PHE A 102 -9.30 3.56 9.80
N ASN A 103 -9.95 2.38 9.85
CA ASN A 103 -11.04 1.97 8.98
C ASN A 103 -10.82 2.35 7.50
N THR A 104 -9.78 1.77 6.90
CA THR A 104 -9.48 1.93 5.47
C THR A 104 -9.11 0.61 4.81
N ILE A 105 -9.14 0.57 3.47
CA ILE A 105 -8.84 -0.64 2.70
C ILE A 105 -7.39 -1.09 2.94
N PHE A 106 -7.23 -2.40 3.16
CA PHE A 106 -5.95 -3.06 3.18
C PHE A 106 -5.66 -3.74 1.84
N GLY A 107 -4.71 -3.18 1.08
CA GLY A 107 -4.18 -3.77 -0.14
C GLY A 107 -3.15 -4.87 0.14
N VAL A 108 -3.34 -6.04 -0.45
CA VAL A 108 -2.52 -7.24 -0.24
C VAL A 108 -1.93 -7.69 -1.56
N SER A 109 -0.61 -7.82 -1.64
CA SER A 109 0.04 -8.32 -2.86
C SER A 109 -0.03 -9.85 -2.96
N SER A 110 -0.16 -10.40 -4.17
CA SER A 110 0.02 -11.83 -4.42
C SER A 110 1.46 -12.32 -4.15
N LEU A 111 2.41 -11.39 -3.97
CA LEU A 111 3.79 -11.62 -3.53
C LEU A 111 3.99 -11.24 -2.04
N GLY A 112 2.91 -11.25 -1.26
CA GLY A 112 2.94 -11.00 0.19
C GLY A 112 3.65 -12.11 0.96
N SER A 113 4.15 -11.78 2.15
CA SER A 113 4.85 -12.72 3.04
C SER A 113 3.95 -13.37 4.10
N VAL A 114 2.66 -13.05 4.09
CA VAL A 114 1.58 -13.63 4.90
C VAL A 114 0.53 -14.22 3.97
N SER A 115 -0.03 -15.38 4.34
CA SER A 115 -1.02 -16.06 3.49
C SER A 115 -2.38 -15.36 3.46
N ILE A 116 -3.12 -15.56 2.36
CA ILE A 116 -4.47 -15.02 2.14
C ILE A 116 -5.40 -15.42 3.30
N GLU A 117 -5.35 -16.67 3.73
CA GLU A 117 -6.20 -17.21 4.80
C GLU A 117 -5.92 -16.53 6.13
N ARG A 118 -4.63 -16.32 6.44
CA ARG A 118 -4.24 -15.69 7.68
C ARG A 118 -4.69 -14.23 7.71
N ILE A 119 -4.54 -13.51 6.59
CA ILE A 119 -5.06 -12.15 6.46
C ILE A 119 -6.59 -12.13 6.61
N GLY A 120 -7.30 -13.03 5.93
CA GLY A 120 -8.76 -13.13 6.04
C GLY A 120 -9.25 -13.46 7.44
N ALA A 121 -8.49 -14.24 8.22
CA ALA A 121 -8.82 -14.60 9.59
C ALA A 121 -8.45 -13.53 10.63
N GLU A 122 -7.37 -12.77 10.39
CA GLU A 122 -6.83 -11.80 11.37
C GLU A 122 -7.28 -10.35 11.13
N ILE A 123 -7.72 -9.99 9.92
CA ILE A 123 -7.95 -8.60 9.49
C ILE A 123 -9.40 -8.38 9.00
N ASN A 124 -10.13 -7.51 9.69
CA ASN A 124 -11.56 -7.27 9.57
C ASN A 124 -11.94 -5.99 8.79
N THR A 125 -10.96 -5.22 8.33
CA THR A 125 -11.21 -4.07 7.45
C THR A 125 -11.41 -4.53 6.00
N PRO A 126 -11.95 -3.69 5.09
CA PRO A 126 -12.06 -4.04 3.68
C PRO A 126 -10.71 -4.42 3.07
N LYS A 127 -10.66 -5.48 2.27
CA LYS A 127 -9.42 -6.03 1.69
C LYS A 127 -9.45 -5.99 0.17
N LEU A 128 -8.37 -5.49 -0.42
CA LEU A 128 -8.13 -5.48 -1.87
C LEU A 128 -6.99 -6.44 -2.20
N PHE A 129 -7.25 -7.52 -2.90
CA PHE A 129 -6.19 -8.44 -3.35
C PHE A 129 -5.58 -7.96 -4.68
N GLN A 130 -4.28 -7.77 -4.73
CA GLN A 130 -3.55 -7.48 -5.94
C GLN A 130 -3.05 -8.76 -6.57
N LEU A 131 -3.45 -9.00 -7.81
CA LEU A 131 -3.17 -10.20 -8.57
C LEU A 131 -2.18 -9.91 -9.71
N TYR A 132 -1.07 -10.64 -9.74
CA TYR A 132 -0.29 -10.86 -10.95
C TYR A 132 -0.84 -12.07 -11.70
N TYR A 133 -1.17 -11.91 -12.99
CA TYR A 133 -1.69 -13.02 -13.79
C TYR A 133 -0.57 -14.01 -14.13
N HIS A 134 -0.72 -15.26 -13.69
CA HIS A 134 0.27 -16.30 -13.96
C HIS A 134 -0.05 -17.07 -15.24
N LYS A 135 0.99 -17.53 -15.96
CA LYS A 135 0.82 -18.43 -17.12
C LYS A 135 0.05 -19.70 -16.74
N ASP A 136 0.27 -20.19 -15.52
CA ASP A 136 -0.53 -21.24 -14.93
C ASP A 136 -1.90 -20.68 -14.50
N LYS A 137 -2.92 -21.05 -15.28
CA LYS A 137 -4.31 -20.68 -14.98
C LYS A 137 -4.79 -21.31 -13.68
N GLY A 138 -4.36 -22.53 -13.33
CA GLY A 138 -4.74 -23.20 -12.10
C GLY A 138 -4.30 -22.43 -10.87
N LEU A 139 -3.07 -21.91 -10.88
CA LEU A 139 -2.57 -21.03 -9.81
C LEU A 139 -3.42 -19.76 -9.68
N THR A 140 -3.76 -19.13 -10.80
CA THR A 140 -4.58 -17.91 -10.81
C THR A 140 -5.99 -18.17 -10.25
N HIS A 141 -6.66 -19.23 -10.70
CA HIS A 141 -7.98 -19.59 -10.18
C HIS A 141 -7.93 -19.92 -8.68
N SER A 142 -6.92 -20.70 -8.26
CA SER A 142 -6.74 -21.04 -6.85
C SER A 142 -6.57 -19.80 -5.97
N MET A 143 -5.80 -18.80 -6.40
CA MET A 143 -5.67 -17.53 -5.65
C MET A 143 -7.00 -16.79 -5.55
N ILE A 144 -7.77 -16.72 -6.64
CA ILE A 144 -9.07 -16.05 -6.66
C ILE A 144 -10.05 -16.75 -5.70
N ASP A 145 -10.12 -18.08 -5.74
CA ASP A 145 -11.02 -18.84 -4.89
C ASP A 145 -10.66 -18.69 -3.41
N ARG A 146 -9.37 -18.73 -3.07
CA ARG A 146 -8.88 -18.44 -1.71
C ARG A 146 -9.23 -17.04 -1.23
N CYS A 147 -9.17 -16.03 -2.11
CA CYS A 147 -9.59 -14.67 -1.77
C CYS A 147 -11.09 -14.57 -1.47
N LYS A 148 -11.93 -15.27 -2.23
CA LYS A 148 -13.38 -15.34 -1.98
C LYS A 148 -13.67 -16.02 -0.63
N GLU A 149 -13.04 -17.16 -0.37
CA GLU A 149 -13.17 -17.89 0.90
C GLU A 149 -12.69 -17.05 2.10
N ALA A 150 -11.66 -16.24 1.90
CA ALA A 150 -11.09 -15.33 2.89
C ALA A 150 -11.80 -13.97 2.98
N ASN A 151 -12.96 -13.79 2.32
CA ASN A 151 -13.76 -12.57 2.32
C ASN A 151 -12.98 -11.30 1.93
N PHE A 152 -12.27 -11.35 0.80
CA PHE A 152 -11.72 -10.15 0.18
C PHE A 152 -12.82 -9.39 -0.58
N ASP A 153 -12.81 -8.06 -0.49
CA ASP A 153 -13.86 -7.19 -0.99
C ASP A 153 -13.64 -6.73 -2.43
N GLY A 154 -12.39 -6.80 -2.91
CA GLY A 154 -12.04 -6.40 -4.26
C GLY A 154 -10.77 -7.06 -4.76
N MET A 155 -10.53 -6.93 -6.06
CA MET A 155 -9.32 -7.39 -6.70
C MET A 155 -8.74 -6.34 -7.66
N ALA A 156 -7.44 -6.11 -7.58
CA ALA A 156 -6.67 -5.26 -8.49
C ALA A 156 -5.77 -6.14 -9.37
N LEU A 157 -6.07 -6.21 -10.67
CA LEU A 157 -5.21 -6.89 -11.63
C LEU A 157 -4.08 -5.95 -12.05
N THR A 158 -2.84 -6.29 -11.69
CA THR A 158 -1.67 -5.51 -12.09
C THR A 158 -1.21 -5.93 -13.48
N VAL A 159 -1.15 -4.97 -14.41
CA VAL A 159 -0.88 -5.21 -15.85
C VAL A 159 0.38 -4.52 -16.36
N ASP A 160 1.06 -3.75 -15.51
CA ASP A 160 2.24 -2.95 -15.86
C ASP A 160 3.58 -3.70 -15.67
N THR A 161 3.57 -4.89 -15.07
CA THR A 161 4.78 -5.64 -14.70
C THR A 161 4.86 -6.96 -15.47
N ILE A 162 4.76 -6.92 -16.80
CA ILE A 162 4.96 -8.11 -17.65
C ILE A 162 6.43 -8.56 -17.58
N VAL A 163 7.33 -7.59 -17.49
CA VAL A 163 8.75 -7.76 -17.21
C VAL A 163 9.11 -6.92 -15.99
N GLY A 164 10.13 -7.33 -15.24
CA GLY A 164 10.66 -6.51 -14.16
C GLY A 164 11.20 -5.19 -14.71
N GLY A 165 10.96 -4.09 -14.00
CA GLY A 165 11.61 -2.82 -14.29
C GLY A 165 13.12 -2.90 -14.01
N ASN A 166 13.91 -2.11 -14.73
CA ASN A 166 15.36 -2.01 -14.49
C ASN A 166 15.64 -1.20 -13.22
N ARG A 167 15.58 -1.82 -12.04
CA ARG A 167 15.82 -1.15 -10.75
C ARG A 167 17.29 -1.30 -10.38
N GLU A 168 18.11 -0.33 -10.75
CA GLU A 168 19.58 -0.41 -10.64
C GLU A 168 20.12 -0.46 -9.20
N ARG A 169 19.27 -0.15 -8.21
CA ARG A 169 19.62 -0.22 -6.79
C ARG A 169 19.35 -1.59 -6.16
N ASP A 170 18.57 -2.44 -6.82
CA ASP A 170 18.17 -3.78 -6.33
C ASP A 170 19.33 -4.79 -6.41
#